data_AF-A0A2V3IH42-F1
#
_entry.id   AF-A0A2V3IH42-F1
#
_cell.length_a   1.000
_cell.length_b   1.000
_cell.length_c   1.000
_cell.angle_alpha   90.00
_cell.angle_beta   90.00
_cell.angle_gamma   90.00
#
_symmetry.space_group_name_H-M   'P 1'
#
loop_
_entity.id
_entity.type
_entity.pdbx_description
1 polymer ?
#
loop_
_entity_poly.entity_id
_entity_poly.type
_entity_poly.pdbx_seq_one_letter_code
_entity_poly.pdbx_strand_id
1 'polypeptide(L)'
;MLVDPWSVSAESIDALAAQFFAASLFPYLAFLYLLNRKQVNCPPLANFGFRFLLVFVFATIPAGIYAKTHYHDILANVDWLHGSAESLLTITNLLIVLGFRQASGTEKEATTTPQRSEGAKVGAQMVPTLLLLLGAPLLGGLLATVHEEPANALSFPTWIIHVSSLVEWLVAMGLVWEYSERSRNERWKGLTWGMVPLHTSGICACTYHLFYNAPSLSVLVLLQAALTFVGNCSMAFATCRIGGQGDESGDDADDDKVEAESSLMGFEDMGTSKNSNLMLLGKVFALSAMGSAGVKWGSLLFDAPFSGSLPLALTLITVPTALNVVKWASRR
;
A
#
# COMPACT_ATOMS: atom_id res chain seq x y z
N MET A 1 43.71 2.83 -11.25
CA MET A 1 42.29 2.74 -10.81
C MET A 1 42.23 3.39 -9.43
N LEU A 2 41.41 4.42 -9.26
CA LEU A 2 41.10 4.96 -7.93
C LEU A 2 40.29 3.88 -7.19
N VAL A 3 40.79 3.40 -6.07
CA VAL A 3 40.02 2.55 -5.17
C VAL A 3 39.05 3.47 -4.47
N ASP A 4 37.75 3.29 -4.71
CA ASP A 4 36.72 3.96 -3.94
C ASP A 4 36.56 3.25 -2.59
N PRO A 5 36.99 3.85 -1.47
CA PRO A 5 36.90 3.23 -0.15
C PRO A 5 35.45 3.05 0.32
N TRP A 6 34.47 3.65 -0.36
CA TRP A 6 33.05 3.55 -0.08
C TRP A 6 32.30 2.66 -1.06
N SER A 7 33.01 1.96 -1.95
CA SER A 7 32.39 1.01 -2.88
C SER A 7 31.79 -0.18 -2.11
N VAL A 8 30.56 -0.53 -2.47
CA VAL A 8 29.78 -1.61 -1.86
C VAL A 8 29.38 -2.56 -2.99
N SER A 9 29.55 -3.88 -2.80
CA SER A 9 29.21 -4.87 -3.83
C SER A 9 27.70 -5.11 -3.87
N ALA A 10 27.17 -5.52 -5.02
CA ALA A 10 25.75 -5.85 -5.16
C ALA A 10 25.33 -6.98 -4.20
N GLU A 11 26.19 -7.98 -4.01
CA GLU A 11 25.94 -9.09 -3.08
C GLU A 11 25.82 -8.60 -1.63
N SER A 12 26.62 -7.59 -1.25
CA SER A 12 26.53 -7.00 0.09
C SER A 12 25.27 -6.15 0.29
N ILE A 13 24.77 -5.50 -0.76
CA ILE A 13 23.47 -4.80 -0.75
C ILE A 13 22.34 -5.80 -0.54
N ASP A 14 22.33 -6.89 -1.32
CA ASP A 14 21.30 -7.93 -1.24
C ASP A 14 21.31 -8.64 0.12
N ALA A 15 22.50 -8.96 0.65
CA ALA A 15 22.66 -9.55 1.98
C ALA A 15 22.14 -8.61 3.08
N LEU A 16 22.43 -7.31 2.98
CA LEU A 16 21.95 -6.33 3.95
C LEU A 16 20.42 -6.15 3.87
N ALA A 17 19.85 -6.15 2.66
CA ALA A 17 18.39 -6.10 2.48
C ALA A 17 17.72 -7.32 3.14
N ALA A 18 18.24 -8.53 2.93
CA ALA A 18 17.74 -9.74 3.57
C ALA A 18 17.82 -9.67 5.11
N GLN A 19 18.91 -9.13 5.65
CA GLN A 19 19.06 -8.92 7.09
C GLN A 19 18.04 -7.93 7.63
N PHE A 20 17.77 -6.82 6.94
CA PHE A 20 16.73 -5.87 7.34
C PHE A 20 15.32 -6.50 7.32
N PHE A 21 14.98 -7.26 6.28
CA PHE A 21 13.70 -7.98 6.25
C PHE A 21 13.57 -8.96 7.42
N ALA A 22 14.59 -9.78 7.67
CA ALA A 22 14.59 -10.71 8.78
C ALA A 22 14.50 -9.98 10.14
N ALA A 23 15.29 -8.92 10.32
CA ALA A 23 15.28 -8.10 11.53
C ALA A 23 13.94 -7.39 11.73
N SER A 24 13.22 -7.05 10.67
CA SER A 24 11.92 -6.36 10.74
C SER A 24 10.82 -7.20 11.39
N LEU A 25 10.99 -8.53 11.47
CA LEU A 25 10.06 -9.42 12.15
C LEU A 25 10.01 -9.13 13.66
N PHE A 26 11.13 -8.81 14.30
CA PHE A 26 11.17 -8.54 15.75
C PHE A 26 10.29 -7.34 16.17
N PRO A 27 10.43 -6.13 15.59
CA PRO A 27 9.54 -5.03 15.91
C PRO A 27 8.10 -5.30 15.45
N TYR A 28 7.88 -6.10 14.40
CA TYR A 28 6.53 -6.49 14.00
C TYR A 28 5.82 -7.37 15.04
N LEU A 29 6.52 -8.37 15.58
CA LEU A 29 5.99 -9.20 16.66
C LEU A 29 5.74 -8.39 17.93
N ALA A 30 6.62 -7.42 18.24
CA ALA A 30 6.39 -6.47 19.32
C ALA A 30 5.12 -5.63 19.09
N PHE A 31 4.93 -5.12 17.87
CA PHE A 31 3.70 -4.44 17.46
C PHE A 31 2.46 -5.32 17.69
N LEU A 32 2.44 -6.56 17.20
CA LEU A 32 1.31 -7.47 17.38
C LEU A 32 1.02 -7.77 18.86
N TYR A 33 2.07 -7.98 19.66
CA TYR A 33 1.94 -8.19 21.10
C TYR A 33 1.30 -6.98 21.79
N LEU A 34 1.76 -5.78 21.48
CA LEU A 34 1.22 -4.53 22.02
C LEU A 34 -0.22 -4.30 21.55
N LEU A 35 -0.52 -4.54 20.27
CA LEU A 35 -1.83 -4.35 19.66
C LEU A 35 -2.91 -5.23 20.31
N ASN A 36 -2.51 -6.40 20.82
CA ASN A 36 -3.40 -7.35 21.48
C ASN A 36 -3.73 -7.00 22.94
N ARG A 37 -3.12 -5.96 23.50
CA ARG A 37 -3.44 -5.53 24.86
C ARG A 37 -4.87 -4.98 24.90
N LYS A 38 -5.63 -5.34 25.94
CA LYS A 38 -7.03 -4.90 26.10
C LYS A 38 -7.17 -3.38 26.07
N GLN A 39 -6.18 -2.67 26.62
CA GLN A 39 -6.12 -1.21 26.68
C GLN A 39 -6.01 -0.55 25.30
N VAL A 40 -5.46 -1.25 24.31
CA VAL A 40 -5.35 -0.71 22.93
C VAL A 40 -6.71 -0.75 22.24
N ASN A 41 -7.58 -1.70 22.60
CA ASN A 41 -8.92 -1.84 22.04
C ASN A 41 -8.94 -1.81 20.50
N CYS A 42 -8.06 -2.57 19.86
CA CYS A 42 -8.03 -2.70 18.41
C CYS A 42 -9.23 -3.53 17.91
N PRO A 43 -9.92 -3.14 16.82
CA PRO A 43 -11.00 -3.94 16.25
C PRO A 43 -10.58 -5.39 15.98
N PRO A 44 -11.37 -6.41 16.39
CA PRO A 44 -10.93 -7.81 16.33
C PRO A 44 -10.53 -8.28 14.93
N LEU A 45 -11.29 -7.90 13.89
CA LEU A 45 -10.98 -8.27 12.50
C LEU A 45 -9.71 -7.58 11.99
N ALA A 46 -9.45 -6.33 12.39
CA ALA A 46 -8.22 -5.64 12.03
C ALA A 46 -7.01 -6.25 12.76
N ASN A 47 -7.15 -6.58 14.05
CA ASN A 47 -6.13 -7.28 14.83
C ASN A 47 -5.79 -8.63 14.20
N PHE A 48 -6.81 -9.39 13.79
CA PHE A 48 -6.64 -10.62 13.02
C PHE A 48 -5.93 -10.36 11.69
N GLY A 49 -6.33 -9.34 10.93
CA GLY A 49 -5.69 -8.94 9.67
C GLY A 49 -4.20 -8.68 9.84
N PHE A 50 -3.79 -7.88 10.83
CA PHE A 50 -2.37 -7.69 11.13
C PHE A 50 -1.68 -9.04 11.45
N ARG A 51 -2.26 -9.91 12.26
CA ARG A 51 -1.66 -11.24 12.52
C ARG A 51 -1.59 -12.13 11.28
N PHE A 52 -2.56 -12.02 10.38
CA PHE A 52 -2.60 -12.77 9.13
C PHE A 52 -1.41 -12.45 8.23
N LEU A 53 -0.78 -11.26 8.35
CA LEU A 53 0.47 -10.94 7.66
C LEU A 53 1.58 -11.98 7.92
N LEU A 54 1.58 -12.63 9.08
CA LEU A 54 2.56 -13.68 9.35
C LEU A 54 2.41 -14.86 8.39
N VAL A 55 1.21 -15.15 7.90
CA VAL A 55 0.98 -16.16 6.86
C VAL A 55 1.70 -15.78 5.56
N PHE A 56 1.64 -14.50 5.17
CA PHE A 56 2.40 -13.98 4.04
C PHE A 56 3.92 -14.17 4.23
N VAL A 57 4.45 -13.83 5.42
CA VAL A 57 5.88 -14.04 5.74
C VAL A 57 6.26 -15.52 5.66
N PHE A 58 5.45 -16.41 6.24
CA PHE A 58 5.74 -17.85 6.21
C PHE A 58 5.57 -18.48 4.83
N ALA A 59 4.71 -17.93 3.97
CA ALA A 59 4.51 -18.42 2.60
C ALA A 59 5.62 -17.94 1.64
N THR A 60 6.12 -16.72 1.82
CA THR A 60 7.15 -16.14 0.95
C THR A 60 8.54 -16.77 1.13
N ILE A 61 8.86 -17.27 2.33
CA ILE A 61 10.13 -17.98 2.58
C ILE A 61 10.29 -19.25 1.71
N PRO A 62 9.39 -20.25 1.77
CA PRO A 62 9.49 -21.44 0.92
C PRO A 62 9.31 -21.11 -0.56
N ALA A 63 8.46 -20.13 -0.91
CA ALA A 63 8.35 -19.64 -2.28
C ALA A 63 9.70 -19.10 -2.80
N GLY A 64 10.41 -18.30 -2.00
CA GLY A 64 11.73 -17.79 -2.34
C GLY A 64 12.79 -18.88 -2.47
N ILE A 65 12.79 -19.88 -1.58
CA ILE A 65 13.67 -21.04 -1.67
C ILE A 65 13.38 -21.82 -2.96
N TYR A 66 12.11 -22.05 -3.28
CA TYR A 66 11.71 -22.77 -4.49
C TYR A 66 12.09 -22.01 -5.77
N ALA A 67 11.89 -20.69 -5.82
CA ALA A 67 12.36 -19.84 -6.91
C ALA A 67 13.87 -20.00 -7.14
N LYS A 68 14.67 -19.92 -6.06
CA LYS A 68 16.14 -20.03 -6.14
C LYS A 68 16.63 -21.43 -6.52
N THR A 69 15.98 -22.47 -6.05
CA THR A 69 16.43 -23.86 -6.24
C THR A 69 15.92 -24.49 -7.54
N HIS A 70 14.71 -24.13 -7.98
CA HIS A 70 14.08 -24.72 -9.16
C HIS A 70 14.18 -23.83 -10.41
N TYR A 71 13.96 -22.53 -10.27
CA TYR A 71 14.00 -21.57 -11.38
C TYR A 71 15.36 -20.86 -11.51
N HIS A 72 16.26 -21.04 -10.53
CA HIS A 72 17.56 -20.37 -10.46
C HIS A 72 17.49 -18.83 -10.50
N ASP A 73 16.37 -18.27 -10.01
CA ASP A 73 16.09 -16.84 -10.03
C ASP A 73 15.53 -16.35 -8.69
N ILE A 74 15.42 -15.03 -8.50
CA ILE A 74 14.72 -14.43 -7.37
C ILE A 74 13.20 -14.65 -7.49
N LEU A 75 12.51 -14.70 -6.34
CA LEU A 75 11.05 -14.84 -6.29
C LEU A 75 10.35 -13.81 -7.18
N ALA A 76 10.80 -12.56 -7.13
CA ALA A 76 10.30 -11.42 -7.90
C ALA A 76 10.27 -11.61 -9.44
N ASN A 77 11.06 -12.54 -9.97
CA ASN A 77 11.08 -12.86 -11.41
C ASN A 77 10.20 -14.07 -11.76
N VAL A 78 9.72 -14.83 -10.77
CA VAL A 78 8.83 -15.99 -10.97
C VAL A 78 7.38 -15.55 -10.75
N ASP A 79 6.81 -14.88 -11.76
CA ASP A 79 5.58 -14.10 -11.64
C ASP A 79 4.40 -14.81 -10.95
N TRP A 80 4.04 -16.03 -11.37
CA TRP A 80 2.91 -16.74 -10.77
C TRP A 80 3.13 -17.05 -9.29
N LEU A 81 4.38 -17.37 -8.92
CA LEU A 81 4.75 -17.71 -7.55
C LEU A 81 4.82 -16.44 -6.70
N HIS A 82 5.43 -15.38 -7.24
CA HIS A 82 5.49 -14.04 -6.65
C HIS A 82 4.10 -13.48 -6.37
N GLY A 83 3.27 -13.35 -7.40
CA GLY A 83 1.91 -12.82 -7.27
C GLY A 83 1.04 -13.67 -6.35
N SER A 84 1.15 -15.00 -6.41
CA SER A 84 0.39 -15.85 -5.48
C SER A 84 0.78 -15.61 -4.02
N ALA A 85 2.07 -15.48 -3.73
CA ALA A 85 2.55 -15.20 -2.38
C ALA A 85 2.10 -13.81 -1.91
N GLU A 86 2.24 -12.79 -2.76
CA GLU A 86 1.85 -11.42 -2.42
C GLU A 86 0.34 -11.19 -2.36
N SER A 87 -0.49 -12.04 -2.97
CA SER A 87 -1.94 -11.98 -2.77
C SER A 87 -2.37 -12.12 -1.30
N LEU A 88 -1.55 -12.79 -0.48
CA LEU A 88 -1.75 -12.88 0.97
C LEU A 88 -1.62 -11.51 1.66
N LEU A 89 -0.78 -10.62 1.13
CA LEU A 89 -0.67 -9.24 1.61
C LEU A 89 -1.93 -8.44 1.26
N THR A 90 -2.46 -8.59 0.05
CA THR A 90 -3.76 -8.02 -0.33
C THR A 90 -4.87 -8.48 0.61
N ILE A 91 -4.95 -9.79 0.90
CA ILE A 91 -5.92 -10.33 1.87
C ILE A 91 -5.72 -9.70 3.26
N THR A 92 -4.47 -9.58 3.71
CA THR A 92 -4.12 -8.93 4.99
C THR A 92 -4.68 -7.50 5.04
N ASN A 93 -4.41 -6.70 4.02
CA ASN A 93 -4.83 -5.30 3.97
C ASN A 93 -6.35 -5.17 3.94
N LEU A 94 -7.05 -6.02 3.17
CA LEU A 94 -8.51 -6.03 3.14
C LEU A 94 -9.12 -6.40 4.49
N LEU A 95 -8.55 -7.35 5.24
CA LEU A 95 -8.99 -7.67 6.60
C LEU A 95 -8.82 -6.46 7.54
N ILE A 96 -7.71 -5.73 7.43
CA ILE A 96 -7.46 -4.51 8.20
C ILE A 96 -8.49 -3.43 7.84
N VAL A 97 -8.71 -3.16 6.55
CA VAL A 97 -9.69 -2.20 6.04
C VAL A 97 -11.09 -2.53 6.55
N LEU A 98 -11.56 -3.76 6.36
CA LEU A 98 -12.89 -4.18 6.78
C LEU A 98 -13.03 -4.12 8.31
N GLY A 99 -11.98 -4.47 9.05
CA GLY A 99 -12.01 -4.45 10.51
C GLY A 99 -12.15 -3.04 11.09
N PHE A 100 -11.40 -2.06 10.60
CA PHE A 100 -11.57 -0.68 11.04
C PHE A 100 -12.87 -0.07 10.53
N ARG A 101 -13.28 -0.35 9.28
CA ARG A 101 -14.55 0.14 8.72
C ARG A 101 -15.77 -0.33 9.51
N GLN A 102 -15.77 -1.60 9.94
CA GLN A 102 -16.83 -2.15 10.77
C GLN A 102 -16.89 -1.45 12.14
N ALA A 103 -15.73 -1.16 12.74
CA ALA A 103 -15.64 -0.42 13.99
C ALA A 103 -16.07 1.05 13.88
N SER A 104 -15.91 1.66 12.70
CA SER A 104 -16.37 3.03 12.43
C SER A 104 -17.90 3.16 12.28
N GLY A 105 -18.66 2.06 12.24
CA GLY A 105 -20.12 2.10 12.08
C GLY A 105 -20.59 2.57 10.70
N THR A 106 -19.69 2.55 9.71
CA THR A 106 -19.96 2.90 8.30
C THR A 106 -20.82 1.84 7.60
N GLU A 107 -21.03 0.70 8.26
CA GLU A 107 -21.89 -0.39 7.83
C GLU A 107 -23.34 -0.13 8.26
N LYS A 108 -24.22 0.19 7.30
CA LYS A 108 -25.66 -0.05 7.47
C LYS A 108 -25.94 -1.50 7.05
N GLU A 109 -26.58 -2.28 7.91
CA GLU A 109 -27.26 -3.51 7.49
C GLU A 109 -28.16 -3.16 6.30
N ALA A 110 -27.94 -3.81 5.17
CA ALA A 110 -28.88 -3.77 4.07
C ALA A 110 -30.13 -4.56 4.50
N THR A 111 -31.07 -3.90 5.18
CA THR A 111 -32.40 -4.46 5.40
C THR A 111 -33.03 -4.70 4.03
N THR A 112 -33.22 -5.96 3.71
CA THR A 112 -33.76 -6.45 2.45
C THR A 112 -35.20 -5.97 2.29
N THR A 113 -35.40 -4.96 1.46
CA THR A 113 -36.68 -4.69 0.82
C THR A 113 -36.42 -4.64 -0.68
N PRO A 114 -37.09 -5.43 -1.53
CA PRO A 114 -36.87 -5.39 -2.97
C PRO A 114 -37.51 -4.10 -3.49
N GLN A 115 -36.74 -3.01 -3.51
CA GLN A 115 -37.15 -1.83 -4.26
C GLN A 115 -36.86 -2.05 -5.74
N ARG A 116 -37.97 -2.11 -6.48
CA ARG A 116 -38.11 -2.04 -7.92
C ARG A 116 -37.13 -1.01 -8.50
N SER A 117 -36.33 -1.45 -9.47
CA SER A 117 -35.37 -0.61 -10.19
C SER A 117 -36.08 0.52 -10.94
N GLU A 118 -36.13 1.70 -10.35
CA GLU A 118 -36.28 2.91 -11.14
C GLU A 118 -34.90 3.26 -11.71
N GLY A 119 -34.85 3.30 -13.04
CA GLY A 119 -33.64 3.53 -13.82
C GLY A 119 -32.98 4.84 -13.43
N ALA A 120 -31.94 4.74 -12.60
CA ALA A 120 -31.01 5.82 -12.38
C ALA A 120 -30.20 6.00 -13.66
N LYS A 121 -30.61 6.97 -14.49
CA LYS A 121 -29.76 7.61 -15.50
C LYS A 121 -28.63 8.33 -14.76
N VAL A 122 -27.66 7.57 -14.25
CA VAL A 122 -26.41 8.10 -13.71
C VAL A 122 -25.50 8.35 -14.90
N GLY A 123 -25.03 9.60 -15.00
CA GLY A 123 -24.25 10.12 -16.11
C GLY A 123 -23.08 9.23 -16.52
N ALA A 124 -23.28 8.49 -17.60
CA ALA A 124 -22.25 7.88 -18.42
C ALA A 124 -21.58 8.92 -19.36
N GLN A 125 -21.70 10.21 -19.06
CA GLN A 125 -21.14 11.31 -19.84
C GLN A 125 -20.18 12.08 -18.96
N MET A 126 -18.99 11.53 -18.71
CA MET A 126 -17.74 12.27 -18.41
C MET A 126 -16.59 11.27 -18.20
N VAL A 127 -16.43 10.24 -19.05
CA VAL A 127 -15.18 9.45 -19.08
C VAL A 127 -14.70 9.02 -20.48
N PRO A 128 -15.51 8.94 -21.58
CA PRO A 128 -14.91 8.61 -22.88
C PRO A 128 -14.29 9.81 -23.61
N THR A 129 -14.59 11.05 -23.23
CA THR A 129 -14.28 12.22 -24.08
C THR A 129 -12.89 12.82 -23.80
N LEU A 130 -12.36 12.69 -22.59
CA LEU A 130 -11.03 13.23 -22.26
C LEU A 130 -9.89 12.34 -22.80
N LEU A 131 -10.14 11.04 -22.98
CA LEU A 131 -9.21 10.12 -23.64
C LEU A 131 -9.24 10.26 -25.17
N LEU A 132 -10.34 10.76 -25.75
CA LEU A 132 -10.48 10.97 -27.20
C LEU A 132 -9.97 12.34 -27.68
N LEU A 133 -9.96 13.37 -26.83
CA LEU A 133 -9.59 14.74 -27.27
C LEU A 133 -8.07 15.01 -27.30
N LEU A 134 -7.25 14.16 -26.70
CA LEU A 134 -5.78 14.27 -26.74
C LEU A 134 -5.12 13.25 -27.70
N GLY A 135 -5.91 12.36 -28.31
CA GLY A 135 -5.41 11.12 -28.92
C GLY A 135 -5.14 11.12 -30.43
N ALA A 136 -5.49 12.16 -31.20
CA ALA A 136 -5.36 12.05 -32.66
C ALA A 136 -3.98 12.47 -33.23
N PRO A 137 -3.32 13.55 -32.76
CA PRO A 137 -2.00 13.94 -33.29
C PRO A 137 -0.83 13.29 -32.55
N LEU A 138 -1.03 12.84 -31.29
CA LEU A 138 0.02 12.25 -30.45
C LEU A 138 0.21 10.74 -30.69
N LEU A 139 -0.85 10.04 -31.10
CA LEU A 139 -0.83 8.59 -31.34
C LEU A 139 -0.08 8.22 -32.63
N GLY A 140 0.00 9.14 -33.60
CA GLY A 140 0.74 8.94 -34.85
C GLY A 140 2.27 8.95 -34.69
N GLY A 141 2.80 9.58 -33.64
CA GLY A 141 4.23 9.54 -33.28
C GLY A 141 4.58 8.45 -32.27
N LEU A 142 3.62 8.05 -31.43
CA LEU A 142 3.80 7.08 -30.33
C LEU A 142 3.89 5.62 -30.80
N LEU A 143 3.41 5.30 -32.02
CA LEU A 143 3.44 3.96 -32.59
C LEU A 143 4.78 3.57 -33.24
N ALA A 144 5.79 4.46 -33.23
CA ALA A 144 7.07 4.17 -33.86
C ALA A 144 7.99 3.29 -33.00
N THR A 145 7.82 3.25 -31.68
CA THR A 145 8.65 2.45 -30.76
C THR A 145 7.85 2.07 -29.49
N VAL A 146 6.98 1.07 -29.59
CA VAL A 146 6.49 0.39 -28.39
C VAL A 146 7.55 -0.63 -28.00
N HIS A 147 8.08 -0.53 -26.78
CA HIS A 147 9.06 -1.49 -26.29
C HIS A 147 8.43 -2.88 -26.13
N GLU A 148 9.20 -3.92 -26.42
CA GLU A 148 8.81 -5.28 -26.04
C GLU A 148 8.95 -5.46 -24.53
N GLU A 149 7.98 -6.15 -23.93
CA GLU A 149 7.97 -6.38 -22.50
C GLU A 149 9.11 -7.36 -22.10
N PRO A 150 9.97 -7.00 -21.14
CA PRO A 150 11.04 -7.87 -20.67
C PRO A 150 10.50 -9.15 -20.04
N ALA A 151 11.27 -10.25 -20.13
CA ALA A 151 10.85 -11.56 -19.62
C ALA A 151 10.53 -11.59 -18.11
N ASN A 152 11.11 -10.66 -17.35
CA ASN A 152 10.91 -10.52 -15.92
C ASN A 152 9.90 -9.42 -15.54
N ALA A 153 9.13 -8.91 -16.50
CA ALA A 153 8.02 -8.02 -16.22
C ALA A 153 6.88 -8.76 -15.51
N LEU A 154 6.24 -8.07 -14.57
CA LEU A 154 5.10 -8.62 -13.86
C LEU A 154 3.89 -8.75 -14.80
N SER A 155 3.13 -9.84 -14.62
CA SER A 155 1.86 -10.01 -15.29
C SER A 155 0.82 -9.01 -14.81
N PHE A 156 -0.26 -8.84 -15.57
CA PHE A 156 -1.35 -7.94 -15.19
C PHE A 156 -1.99 -8.30 -13.84
N PRO A 157 -2.30 -9.57 -13.53
CA PRO A 157 -2.76 -9.97 -12.20
C PRO A 157 -1.77 -9.61 -11.07
N THR A 158 -0.47 -9.80 -11.29
CA THR A 158 0.55 -9.47 -10.30
C THR A 158 0.65 -7.96 -10.08
N TRP A 159 0.55 -7.16 -11.14
CA TRP A 159 0.43 -5.70 -11.00
C TRP A 159 -0.83 -5.28 -10.24
N ILE A 160 -1.96 -5.97 -10.41
CA ILE A 160 -3.18 -5.70 -9.61
C ILE A 160 -2.89 -5.88 -8.13
N ILE A 161 -2.23 -6.97 -7.74
CA ILE A 161 -1.87 -7.24 -6.34
C ILE A 161 -1.01 -6.12 -5.73
N HIS A 162 -0.01 -5.63 -6.47
CA HIS A 162 0.86 -4.54 -6.02
C HIS A 162 0.12 -3.22 -5.86
N VAL A 163 -0.57 -2.78 -6.91
CA VAL A 163 -1.31 -1.51 -6.91
C VAL A 163 -2.42 -1.56 -5.86
N SER A 164 -3.13 -2.69 -5.75
CA SER A 164 -4.16 -2.86 -4.72
C SER A 164 -3.58 -2.80 -3.32
N SER A 165 -2.43 -3.42 -3.06
CA SER A 165 -1.81 -3.37 -1.74
C SER A 165 -1.45 -1.94 -1.32
N LEU A 166 -0.97 -1.09 -2.24
CA LEU A 166 -0.74 0.34 -1.96
C LEU A 166 -2.04 1.10 -1.66
N VAL A 167 -3.06 0.90 -2.50
CA VAL A 167 -4.36 1.56 -2.36
C VAL A 167 -5.03 1.16 -1.05
N GLU A 168 -5.10 -0.14 -0.76
CA GLU A 168 -5.72 -0.69 0.45
C GLU A 168 -5.01 -0.22 1.71
N TRP A 169 -3.69 -0.09 1.66
CA TRP A 169 -2.93 0.45 2.79
C TRP A 169 -3.26 1.92 3.06
N LEU A 170 -3.42 2.75 2.02
CA LEU A 170 -3.91 4.13 2.17
C LEU A 170 -5.34 4.18 2.72
N VAL A 171 -6.22 3.30 2.25
CA VAL A 171 -7.59 3.14 2.80
C VAL A 171 -7.52 2.79 4.28
N ALA A 172 -6.69 1.82 4.67
CA ALA A 172 -6.49 1.44 6.06
C ALA A 172 -5.97 2.59 6.91
N MET A 173 -4.99 3.36 6.41
CA MET A 173 -4.46 4.55 7.08
C MET A 173 -5.54 5.60 7.38
N GLY A 174 -6.45 5.85 6.42
CA GLY A 174 -7.61 6.73 6.62
C GLY A 174 -8.57 6.23 7.68
N LEU A 175 -8.91 4.94 7.62
CA LEU A 175 -9.77 4.32 8.61
C LEU A 175 -9.16 4.29 10.02
N VAL A 176 -7.84 4.09 10.14
CA VAL A 176 -7.12 4.18 11.41
C VAL A 176 -7.17 5.60 11.97
N TRP A 177 -7.05 6.62 11.10
CA TRP A 177 -7.19 8.01 11.50
C TRP A 177 -8.60 8.29 12.03
N GLU A 178 -9.64 7.93 11.30
CA GLU A 178 -11.04 8.11 11.76
C GLU A 178 -11.35 7.33 13.03
N TYR A 179 -10.72 6.15 13.19
CA TYR A 179 -10.87 5.36 14.40
C TYR A 179 -10.36 6.11 15.64
N SER A 180 -9.41 7.04 15.51
CA SER A 180 -8.95 7.87 16.64
C SER A 180 -10.08 8.75 17.18
N GLU A 181 -10.84 9.38 16.30
CA GLU A 181 -11.94 10.29 16.64
C GLU A 181 -13.08 9.49 17.26
N ARG A 182 -13.40 8.32 16.69
CA ARG A 182 -14.47 7.45 17.17
C ARG A 182 -14.16 6.81 18.52
N SER A 183 -12.93 6.33 18.70
CA SER A 183 -12.47 5.75 19.97
C SER A 183 -12.12 6.80 21.02
N ARG A 184 -12.16 8.10 20.66
CA ARG A 184 -11.70 9.22 21.49
C ARG A 184 -10.27 9.03 22.00
N ASN A 185 -9.43 8.41 21.18
CA ASN A 185 -8.03 8.16 21.48
C ASN A 185 -7.17 8.63 20.30
N GLU A 186 -6.80 9.90 20.34
CA GLU A 186 -5.95 10.59 19.36
C GLU A 186 -4.62 9.89 19.07
N ARG A 187 -4.15 9.01 19.98
CA ARG A 187 -2.89 8.27 19.77
C ARG A 187 -2.97 7.30 18.59
N TRP A 188 -4.17 6.91 18.14
CA TRP A 188 -4.35 6.18 16.89
C TRP A 188 -3.91 6.96 15.64
N LYS A 189 -3.98 8.30 15.64
CA LYS A 189 -3.36 9.12 14.58
C LYS A 189 -1.85 8.87 14.50
N GLY A 190 -1.22 8.63 15.64
CA GLY A 190 0.18 8.22 15.72
C GLY A 190 0.48 6.89 15.04
N LEU A 191 -0.47 5.95 15.02
CA LEU A 191 -0.34 4.71 14.25
C LEU A 191 -0.39 4.98 12.76
N THR A 192 -1.29 5.85 12.28
CA THR A 192 -1.32 6.28 10.87
C THR A 192 0.04 6.83 10.43
N TRP A 193 0.67 7.69 11.23
CA TRP A 193 2.04 8.15 10.97
C TRP A 193 3.06 7.01 10.96
N GLY A 194 2.93 6.06 11.88
CA GLY A 194 3.78 4.86 11.93
C GLY A 194 3.63 3.92 10.73
N MET A 195 2.52 4.00 9.99
CA MET A 195 2.26 3.22 8.78
C MET A 195 2.88 3.85 7.51
N VAL A 196 3.31 5.12 7.54
CA VAL A 196 3.87 5.82 6.38
C VAL A 196 5.15 5.13 5.84
N PRO A 197 6.14 4.74 6.66
CA PRO A 197 7.33 4.06 6.14
C PRO A 197 7.00 2.73 5.45
N LEU A 198 5.98 2.00 5.92
CA LEU A 198 5.52 0.76 5.28
C LEU A 198 4.85 1.03 3.92
N HIS A 199 4.10 2.12 3.80
CA HIS A 199 3.57 2.54 2.51
C HIS A 199 4.69 2.89 1.53
N THR A 200 5.69 3.67 1.96
CA THR A 200 6.86 3.99 1.14
C THR A 200 7.66 2.76 0.76
N SER A 201 7.78 1.77 1.66
CA SER A 201 8.39 0.46 1.37
C SER A 201 7.68 -0.23 0.19
N GLY A 202 6.34 -0.25 0.17
CA GLY A 202 5.57 -0.77 -0.97
C GLY A 202 5.81 0.01 -2.28
N ILE A 203 5.98 1.33 -2.21
CA ILE A 203 6.31 2.16 -3.38
C ILE A 203 7.69 1.80 -3.92
N CYS A 204 8.68 1.53 -3.04
CA CYS A 204 9.99 1.04 -3.45
C CYS A 204 9.89 -0.28 -4.23
N ALA A 205 9.08 -1.24 -3.76
CA ALA A 205 8.84 -2.50 -4.45
C ALA A 205 8.24 -2.28 -5.84
N CYS A 206 7.15 -1.50 -5.93
CA CYS A 206 6.50 -1.19 -7.21
C CYS A 206 7.43 -0.45 -8.17
N THR A 207 8.29 0.44 -7.65
CA THR A 207 9.28 1.15 -8.45
C THR A 207 10.32 0.19 -8.99
N TYR A 208 10.85 -0.73 -8.17
CA TYR A 208 11.79 -1.75 -8.63
C TYR A 208 11.20 -2.64 -9.74
N HIS A 209 9.92 -3.04 -9.61
CA HIS A 209 9.21 -3.80 -10.63
C HIS A 209 8.90 -2.99 -11.90
N LEU A 210 8.66 -1.68 -11.79
CA LEU A 210 8.51 -0.79 -12.94
C LEU A 210 9.79 -0.76 -13.79
N PHE A 211 10.96 -0.83 -13.16
CA PHE A 211 12.26 -0.98 -13.84
C PHE A 211 12.63 -2.44 -14.10
N TYR A 212 11.64 -3.35 -14.15
CA TYR A 212 11.83 -4.75 -14.47
C TYR A 212 12.95 -5.39 -13.65
N ASN A 213 12.92 -5.19 -12.32
CA ASN A 213 13.86 -5.79 -11.38
C ASN A 213 15.35 -5.58 -11.77
N ALA A 214 15.68 -4.44 -12.38
CA ALA A 214 17.01 -4.17 -12.91
C ALA A 214 18.08 -4.31 -11.80
N PRO A 215 19.13 -5.14 -11.99
CA PRO A 215 20.17 -5.33 -10.97
C PRO A 215 20.89 -4.05 -10.55
N SER A 216 21.00 -3.06 -11.45
CA SER A 216 21.56 -1.74 -11.15
C SER A 216 20.76 -0.93 -10.12
N LEU A 217 19.51 -1.33 -9.85
CA LEU A 217 18.60 -0.70 -8.90
C LEU A 217 18.31 -1.59 -7.68
N SER A 218 19.12 -2.62 -7.39
CA SER A 218 18.93 -3.49 -6.21
C SER A 218 18.96 -2.71 -4.89
N VAL A 219 19.58 -1.53 -4.86
CA VAL A 219 19.54 -0.60 -3.72
C VAL A 219 18.11 -0.19 -3.32
N LEU A 220 17.14 -0.24 -4.26
CA LEU A 220 15.73 0.01 -3.94
C LEU A 220 15.12 -1.09 -3.07
N VAL A 221 15.57 -2.34 -3.22
CA VAL A 221 15.16 -3.47 -2.37
C VAL A 221 15.74 -3.32 -0.97
N LEU A 222 16.97 -2.82 -0.84
CA LEU A 222 17.54 -2.43 0.45
C LEU A 222 16.74 -1.29 1.10
N LEU A 223 16.39 -0.25 0.34
CA LEU A 223 15.57 0.85 0.84
C LEU A 223 14.18 0.36 1.29
N GLN A 224 13.54 -0.51 0.50
CA GLN A 224 12.30 -1.19 0.85
C GLN A 224 12.44 -1.91 2.20
N ALA A 225 13.47 -2.75 2.37
CA ALA A 225 13.70 -3.53 3.59
C ALA A 225 13.96 -2.65 4.82
N ALA A 226 14.78 -1.60 4.66
CA ALA A 226 15.07 -0.65 5.72
C ALA A 226 13.79 0.11 6.16
N LEU A 227 12.96 0.52 5.21
CA LEU A 227 11.68 1.16 5.50
C LEU A 227 10.67 0.19 6.12
N THR A 228 10.70 -1.10 5.78
CA THR A 228 9.90 -2.13 6.47
C THR A 228 10.32 -2.22 7.94
N PHE A 229 11.62 -2.30 8.21
CA PHE A 229 12.15 -2.32 9.57
C PHE A 229 11.75 -1.07 10.37
N VAL A 230 11.97 0.12 9.80
CA VAL A 230 11.62 1.40 10.43
C VAL A 230 10.11 1.48 10.65
N GLY A 231 9.30 1.13 9.66
CA GLY A 231 7.84 1.14 9.77
C GLY A 231 7.32 0.21 10.86
N ASN A 232 7.86 -1.01 10.96
CA ASN A 232 7.50 -1.94 12.04
C ASN A 232 7.89 -1.38 13.41
N CYS A 233 9.06 -0.73 13.53
CA CYS A 233 9.46 -0.03 14.75
C CYS A 233 8.49 1.11 15.10
N SER A 234 8.12 1.92 14.11
CA SER A 234 7.20 3.05 14.27
C SER A 234 5.80 2.60 14.68
N MET A 235 5.26 1.53 14.07
CA MET A 235 3.97 0.97 14.47
C MET A 235 4.02 0.38 15.90
N ALA A 236 5.09 -0.31 16.27
CA ALA A 236 5.26 -0.83 17.62
C ALA A 236 5.31 0.32 18.65
N PHE A 237 6.08 1.37 18.37
CA PHE A 237 6.16 2.55 19.21
C PHE A 237 4.80 3.27 19.33
N ALA A 238 4.10 3.49 18.21
CA ALA A 238 2.77 4.10 18.20
C ALA A 238 1.78 3.28 19.04
N THR A 239 1.78 1.96 18.89
CA THR A 239 0.89 1.06 19.63
C THR A 239 1.21 1.02 21.13
N CYS A 240 2.49 1.10 21.50
CA CYS A 240 2.91 1.26 22.88
C CYS A 240 2.30 2.52 23.51
N ARG A 241 2.30 3.64 22.77
CA ARG A 241 1.69 4.90 23.22
C ARG A 241 0.17 4.78 23.37
N ILE A 242 -0.51 4.09 22.45
CA ILE A 242 -1.95 3.86 22.53
C ILE A 242 -2.31 3.16 23.86
N GLY A 243 -1.59 2.09 24.21
CA GLY A 243 -1.84 1.31 25.43
C GLY A 243 -1.35 1.93 26.74
N GLY A 244 -0.67 3.08 26.71
CA GLY A 244 -0.11 3.76 27.88
C GLY A 244 -1.11 4.65 28.64
N GLN A 245 -2.39 4.66 28.28
CA GLN A 245 -3.43 5.33 29.07
C GLN A 245 -3.78 4.43 30.26
N GLY A 246 -3.37 4.83 31.46
CA GLY A 246 -4.11 4.45 32.67
C GLY A 246 -5.49 5.12 32.64
N ASP A 247 -6.40 4.69 33.51
CA ASP A 247 -7.76 5.23 33.70
C ASP A 247 -7.78 6.72 34.11
N GLU A 248 -7.22 7.61 33.30
CA GLU A 248 -7.48 9.04 33.38
C GLU A 248 -8.75 9.31 32.58
N SER A 249 -9.88 8.97 33.21
CA SER A 249 -11.13 9.69 33.02
C SER A 249 -10.90 11.14 33.43
N GLY A 250 -10.47 11.96 32.47
CA GLY A 250 -10.42 13.41 32.56
C GLY A 250 -11.52 13.97 31.67
N ASP A 251 -12.51 14.54 32.31
CA ASP A 251 -13.60 15.33 31.74
C ASP A 251 -13.05 16.51 30.90
N ASP A 252 -13.96 17.09 30.13
CA ASP A 252 -13.83 18.29 29.28
C ASP A 252 -13.35 18.07 27.83
N ALA A 253 -14.34 17.88 26.94
CA ALA A 253 -14.23 18.25 25.54
C ALA A 253 -15.35 19.23 25.22
N ASP A 254 -14.95 20.48 24.97
CA ASP A 254 -15.78 21.54 24.39
C ASP A 254 -16.29 21.08 23.02
N ASP A 255 -17.59 21.25 22.79
CA ASP A 255 -18.31 20.80 21.58
C ASP A 255 -18.14 21.83 20.46
N ASP A 256 -16.93 21.90 19.88
CA ASP A 256 -16.73 22.67 18.65
C ASP A 256 -17.11 21.81 17.44
N LYS A 257 -18.27 22.15 16.87
CA LYS A 257 -18.70 21.69 15.54
C LYS A 257 -17.72 22.19 14.50
N VAL A 258 -16.81 21.32 14.06
CA VAL A 258 -15.95 21.59 12.91
C VAL A 258 -16.75 21.33 11.63
N GLU A 259 -16.96 22.38 10.85
CA GLU A 259 -17.49 22.26 9.49
C GLU A 259 -16.46 21.56 8.59
N ALA A 260 -16.93 20.55 7.85
CA ALA A 260 -16.12 19.78 6.91
C ALA A 260 -15.72 20.66 5.72
N GLU A 261 -14.50 21.20 5.74
CA GLU A 261 -13.90 21.78 4.54
C GLU A 261 -13.63 20.71 3.49
N SER A 262 -13.92 21.05 2.23
CA SER A 262 -13.77 20.20 1.06
C SER A 262 -12.29 19.88 0.79
N SER A 263 -11.80 18.84 1.45
CA SER A 263 -10.48 18.25 1.21
C SER A 263 -10.50 17.37 -0.04
N LEU A 264 -9.43 17.42 -0.83
CA LEU A 264 -9.21 16.55 -1.99
C LEU A 264 -9.44 15.07 -1.60
N MET A 265 -10.54 14.49 -2.07
CA MET A 265 -10.86 13.07 -1.91
C MET A 265 -9.67 12.24 -2.38
N GLY A 266 -8.97 11.59 -1.46
CA GLY A 266 -7.92 10.63 -1.80
C GLY A 266 -8.35 9.20 -1.51
N PHE A 267 -7.45 8.26 -1.77
CA PHE A 267 -7.75 6.84 -1.60
C PHE A 267 -8.13 6.49 -0.15
N GLU A 268 -7.61 7.22 0.85
CA GLU A 268 -7.96 7.03 2.26
C GLU A 268 -9.44 7.27 2.57
N ASP A 269 -10.06 8.21 1.85
CA ASP A 269 -11.46 8.60 2.04
C ASP A 269 -12.45 7.58 1.43
N MET A 270 -11.95 6.62 0.65
CA MET A 270 -12.83 5.58 0.09
C MET A 270 -13.42 4.70 1.18
N GLY A 271 -12.61 4.38 2.20
CA GLY A 271 -12.97 3.54 3.34
C GLY A 271 -14.03 4.14 4.24
N THR A 272 -14.26 5.45 4.13
CA THR A 272 -15.12 6.22 5.02
C THR A 272 -16.52 6.44 4.43
N SER A 273 -16.64 6.20 3.12
CA SER A 273 -17.92 6.29 2.41
C SER A 273 -18.97 5.31 2.95
N LYS A 274 -20.22 5.76 3.17
CA LYS A 274 -21.35 4.97 3.72
C LYS A 274 -21.90 3.84 2.82
N ASN A 275 -21.10 3.38 1.87
CA ASN A 275 -21.46 2.38 0.87
C ASN A 275 -21.42 0.95 1.45
N SER A 276 -21.86 -0.07 0.69
CA SER A 276 -21.66 -1.46 1.12
C SER A 276 -20.19 -1.87 1.01
N ASN A 277 -19.76 -2.85 1.81
CA ASN A 277 -18.40 -3.40 1.73
C ASN A 277 -18.09 -3.94 0.32
N LEU A 278 -19.06 -4.59 -0.32
CA LEU A 278 -18.92 -5.05 -1.71
C LEU A 278 -18.62 -3.91 -2.68
N MET A 279 -19.29 -2.76 -2.51
CA MET A 279 -19.05 -1.60 -3.38
C MET A 279 -17.68 -0.95 -3.11
N LEU A 280 -17.22 -0.94 -1.85
CA LEU A 280 -15.85 -0.53 -1.53
C LEU A 280 -14.83 -1.45 -2.20
N LEU A 281 -14.97 -2.77 -2.04
CA LEU A 281 -14.08 -3.75 -2.66
C LEU A 281 -14.07 -3.64 -4.19
N GLY A 282 -15.25 -3.45 -4.80
CA GLY A 282 -15.38 -3.24 -6.24
C GLY A 282 -14.67 -1.96 -6.71
N LYS A 283 -14.73 -0.87 -5.94
CA LYS A 283 -14.02 0.39 -6.25
C LYS A 283 -12.51 0.24 -6.13
N VAL A 284 -12.03 -0.37 -5.04
CA VAL A 284 -10.61 -0.66 -4.84
C VAL A 284 -10.10 -1.52 -5.99
N PHE A 285 -10.77 -2.63 -6.30
CA PHE A 285 -10.38 -3.50 -7.42
C PHE A 285 -10.37 -2.78 -8.77
N ALA A 286 -11.42 -2.02 -9.10
CA ALA A 286 -11.50 -1.31 -10.38
C ALA A 286 -10.38 -0.27 -10.53
N LEU A 287 -10.13 0.51 -9.48
CA LEU A 287 -9.04 1.48 -9.44
C LEU A 287 -7.68 0.79 -9.58
N SER A 288 -7.46 -0.30 -8.84
CA SER A 288 -6.22 -1.08 -8.92
C SER A 288 -6.01 -1.64 -10.32
N ALA A 289 -7.02 -2.26 -10.92
CA ALA A 289 -6.96 -2.78 -12.28
C ALA A 289 -6.65 -1.70 -13.32
N MET A 290 -7.26 -0.51 -13.19
CA MET A 290 -6.96 0.63 -14.06
C MET A 290 -5.52 1.13 -13.87
N GLY A 291 -5.08 1.29 -12.62
CA GLY A 291 -3.72 1.71 -12.29
C GLY A 291 -2.68 0.71 -12.81
N SER A 292 -2.91 -0.58 -12.60
CA SER A 292 -2.07 -1.68 -13.10
C SER A 292 -2.00 -1.72 -14.61
N ALA A 293 -3.11 -1.46 -15.31
CA ALA A 293 -3.11 -1.38 -16.77
C ALA A 293 -2.27 -0.20 -17.26
N GLY A 294 -2.43 0.96 -16.61
CA GLY A 294 -1.66 2.17 -16.90
C GLY A 294 -0.17 1.98 -16.66
N VAL A 295 0.23 1.32 -15.58
CA VAL A 295 1.63 1.02 -15.29
C VAL A 295 2.19 -0.01 -16.27
N LYS A 296 1.52 -1.17 -16.44
CA LYS A 296 2.04 -2.28 -17.24
C LYS A 296 2.20 -1.94 -18.72
N TRP A 297 1.16 -1.38 -19.34
CA TRP A 297 1.18 -1.10 -20.78
C TRP A 297 1.60 0.33 -21.10
N GLY A 298 1.34 1.27 -20.19
CA GLY A 298 1.80 2.65 -20.37
C GLY A 298 3.32 2.78 -20.24
N SER A 299 3.98 1.97 -19.41
CA SER A 299 5.45 1.99 -19.28
C SER A 299 6.17 1.67 -20.60
N LEU A 300 5.59 0.82 -21.45
CA LEU A 300 6.14 0.42 -22.75
C LEU A 300 6.23 1.58 -23.76
N LEU A 301 5.55 2.69 -23.48
CA LEU A 301 5.54 3.90 -24.31
C LEU A 301 6.70 4.84 -23.99
N PHE A 302 7.51 4.53 -22.97
CA PHE A 302 8.59 5.39 -22.50
C PHE A 302 9.91 4.61 -22.42
N ASP A 303 11.03 5.27 -22.72
CA ASP A 303 12.37 4.67 -22.58
C ASP A 303 12.81 4.56 -21.12
N ALA A 304 12.26 5.42 -20.26
CA ALA A 304 12.76 5.59 -18.91
C ALA A 304 12.75 4.29 -18.07
N PRO A 305 11.66 3.48 -18.05
CA PRO A 305 11.63 2.18 -17.36
C PRO A 305 12.71 1.18 -17.82
N PHE A 306 13.26 1.32 -19.03
CA PHE A 306 14.28 0.42 -19.59
C PHE A 306 15.71 0.90 -19.32
N SER A 307 15.89 2.12 -18.84
CA SER A 307 17.20 2.75 -18.64
C SER A 307 17.79 2.62 -17.23
N GLY A 308 17.00 2.17 -16.24
CA GLY A 308 17.48 1.91 -14.88
C GLY A 308 18.05 3.14 -14.15
N SER A 309 17.34 4.27 -14.19
CA SER A 309 17.79 5.55 -13.61
C SER A 309 17.47 5.67 -12.12
N LEU A 310 18.49 5.61 -11.26
CA LEU A 310 18.32 5.78 -9.80
C LEU A 310 17.68 7.14 -9.42
N PRO A 311 18.08 8.29 -9.99
CA PRO A 311 17.41 9.57 -9.70
C PRO A 311 15.90 9.56 -10.02
N LEU A 312 15.52 8.95 -11.14
CA LEU A 312 14.12 8.82 -11.52
C LEU A 312 13.38 7.88 -10.55
N ALA A 313 13.98 6.73 -10.21
CA ALA A 313 13.41 5.81 -9.24
C ALA A 313 13.18 6.47 -7.87
N LEU A 314 14.17 7.24 -7.39
CA LEU A 314 14.03 7.99 -6.14
C LEU A 314 12.94 9.06 -6.23
N THR A 315 12.76 9.71 -7.39
CA THR A 315 11.65 10.66 -7.59
C THR A 315 10.29 9.95 -7.53
N LEU A 316 10.16 8.79 -8.18
CA LEU A 316 8.96 7.96 -8.15
C LEU A 316 8.62 7.44 -6.74
N ILE A 317 9.59 7.36 -5.84
CA ILE A 317 9.38 7.01 -4.42
C ILE A 317 9.08 8.24 -3.57
N THR A 318 9.90 9.27 -3.68
CA THR A 318 9.88 10.42 -2.77
C THR A 318 8.69 11.34 -3.02
N VAL A 319 8.27 11.56 -4.26
CA VAL A 319 7.13 12.42 -4.59
C VAL A 319 5.83 11.88 -3.99
N PRO A 320 5.38 10.65 -4.26
CA PRO A 320 4.16 10.13 -3.65
C PRO A 320 4.27 9.99 -2.12
N THR A 321 5.47 9.71 -1.60
CA THR A 321 5.69 9.71 -0.14
C THR A 321 5.51 11.10 0.47
N ALA A 322 6.08 12.14 -0.15
CA ALA A 322 5.93 13.52 0.28
C ALA A 322 4.47 13.96 0.20
N LEU A 323 3.76 13.62 -0.87
CA LEU A 323 2.32 13.88 -0.99
C LEU A 323 1.52 13.21 0.14
N ASN A 324 1.83 11.95 0.46
CA ASN A 324 1.22 11.24 1.58
C ASN A 324 1.48 11.96 2.91
N VAL A 325 2.73 12.34 3.18
CA VAL A 325 3.13 13.06 4.40
C VAL A 325 2.46 14.43 4.50
N VAL A 326 2.48 15.23 3.44
CA VAL A 326 1.85 16.56 3.40
C VAL A 326 0.35 16.43 3.66
N LYS A 327 -0.30 15.41 3.08
CA LYS A 327 -1.71 15.17 3.30
C LYS A 327 -2.03 14.92 4.78
N TRP A 328 -1.31 14.01 5.46
CA TRP A 328 -1.51 13.76 6.89
C TRP A 328 -1.14 14.96 7.77
N ALA A 329 -0.12 15.74 7.39
CA ALA A 329 0.24 16.96 8.10
C ALA A 329 -0.83 18.05 7.99
N SER A 330 -1.62 18.04 6.91
CA SER A 330 -2.72 18.99 6.69
C SER A 330 -4.03 18.58 7.35
N ARG A 331 -4.24 17.29 7.66
CA ARG A 331 -5.39 16.83 8.45
C ARG A 331 -5.17 17.20 9.91
N ARG A 332 -6.05 18.03 10.47
CA ARG A 332 -6.10 18.35 11.91
C ARG A 332 -7.03 17.36 12.61
#